data_AF-A0A182QCL6-F1
#
_entry.id   AF-A0A182QCL6-F1
#
_cell.length_a   1.000
_cell.length_b   1.000
_cell.length_c   1.000
_cell.angle_alpha   90.00
_cell.angle_beta   90.00
_cell.angle_gamma   90.00
#
_symmetry.space_group_name_H-M   'P 1'
#
loop_
_entity.id
_entity.type
_entity.pdbx_description
1 polymer ?
#
loop_
_entity_poly.entity_id
_entity_poly.type
_entity_poly.pdbx_seq_one_letter_code
_entity_poly.pdbx_strand_id
1 'polypeptide(L)'
;MEQTQEPTVAKEAVLQESSKLPENTPTIRGYDWNEGYNYEKLFSSYVHSGFQATSLGKAIEEVNKMIAARAVPLPEDKLDVYEEDEFIKRRTSCTIFLGYTSNMVSAGVRETIRFLVQHRLVDCIVATAGGVEEDLIKCLAPTYLGSFELDGNCANVASTG
;
A
#
# COMPACT_ATOMS: atom_id res chain seq x y z
N MET A 1 39.25 44.14 -17.21
CA MET A 1 38.21 43.12 -16.95
C MET A 1 38.93 42.00 -16.23
N GLU A 2 38.74 41.92 -14.91
CA GLU A 2 39.43 40.98 -14.04
C GLU A 2 38.82 39.60 -14.26
N GLN A 3 39.59 38.65 -14.80
CA GLN A 3 39.16 37.27 -14.98
C GLN A 3 39.04 36.64 -13.59
N THR A 4 37.80 36.40 -13.15
CA THR A 4 37.50 35.70 -11.91
C THR A 4 37.98 34.26 -12.05
N GLN A 5 39.15 33.95 -11.49
CA GLN A 5 39.73 32.62 -11.55
C GLN A 5 38.92 31.70 -10.62
N GLU A 6 38.27 30.68 -11.18
CA GLU A 6 37.42 29.76 -10.43
C GLU A 6 38.22 29.05 -9.32
N PRO A 7 37.67 28.90 -8.10
CA PRO A 7 38.38 28.24 -7.01
C PRO A 7 38.66 26.77 -7.37
N THR A 8 39.93 26.37 -7.41
CA THR A 8 40.37 25.02 -7.77
C THR A 8 39.68 23.93 -6.95
N VAL A 9 39.49 24.18 -5.65
CA VAL A 9 38.78 23.27 -4.73
C VAL A 9 37.32 23.06 -5.12
N ALA A 10 36.63 24.11 -5.59
CA ALA A 10 35.25 24.00 -6.05
C ALA A 10 35.18 23.19 -7.36
N LYS A 11 36.17 23.35 -8.24
CA LYS A 11 36.25 22.62 -9.51
C LYS A 11 36.48 21.12 -9.29
N GLU A 12 37.41 20.77 -8.41
CA GLU A 12 37.71 19.37 -8.07
C GLU A 12 36.55 18.68 -7.34
N ALA A 13 35.85 19.38 -6.44
CA ALA A 13 34.71 18.83 -5.73
C ALA A 13 33.48 18.60 -6.63
N VAL A 14 33.27 19.45 -7.64
CA VAL A 14 32.08 19.37 -8.52
C VAL A 14 32.32 18.47 -9.73
N LEU A 15 33.53 18.42 -10.27
CA LEU A 15 33.85 17.69 -11.51
C LEU A 15 34.49 16.32 -11.25
N GLN A 16 34.16 15.69 -10.12
CA GLN A 16 34.64 14.35 -9.83
C GLN A 16 34.06 13.34 -10.83
N GLU A 17 34.91 12.46 -11.35
CA GLU A 17 34.47 11.40 -12.26
C GLU A 17 33.56 10.40 -11.54
N SER A 18 32.46 10.03 -12.20
CA SER A 18 31.55 9.01 -11.71
C SER A 18 32.04 7.60 -12.07
N SER A 19 31.82 6.66 -11.16
CA SER A 19 32.05 5.23 -11.45
C SER A 19 30.92 4.68 -12.33
N LYS A 20 31.21 3.60 -13.07
CA LYS A 20 30.20 2.93 -13.90
C LYS A 20 29.18 2.20 -13.02
N LEU A 21 27.91 2.39 -13.35
CA LEU A 21 26.82 1.62 -12.74
C LEU A 21 26.72 0.21 -13.35
N PRO A 22 26.19 -0.78 -12.60
CA PRO A 22 25.86 -2.10 -13.16
C PRO A 22 24.93 -2.00 -14.38
N GLU A 23 25.08 -2.90 -15.35
CA GLU A 23 24.33 -2.87 -16.62
C GLU A 23 22.80 -2.92 -16.44
N ASN A 24 22.33 -3.60 -15.40
CA ASN A 24 20.90 -3.74 -15.10
C ASN A 24 20.37 -2.67 -14.13
N THR A 25 21.06 -1.55 -13.98
CA THR A 25 20.60 -0.48 -13.09
C THR A 25 19.37 0.20 -13.71
N PRO A 26 18.19 0.14 -13.08
CA PRO A 26 16.99 0.75 -13.64
C PRO A 26 17.16 2.27 -13.71
N THR A 27 16.80 2.85 -14.86
CA THR A 27 16.84 4.30 -15.07
C THR A 27 15.55 4.93 -14.56
N ILE A 28 15.66 6.08 -13.90
CA ILE A 28 14.50 6.83 -13.46
C ILE A 28 13.74 7.39 -14.67
N ARG A 29 12.45 7.06 -14.76
CA ARG A 29 11.56 7.54 -15.82
C ARG A 29 10.11 7.57 -15.32
N GLY A 30 9.50 8.75 -15.38
CA GLY A 30 8.08 8.94 -15.10
C GLY A 30 7.19 8.59 -16.29
N TYR A 31 5.86 8.63 -16.07
CA TYR A 31 4.86 8.44 -17.10
C TYR A 31 4.88 9.58 -18.15
N ASP A 32 4.76 9.24 -19.43
CA ASP A 32 4.69 10.21 -20.52
C ASP A 32 3.23 10.56 -20.82
N TRP A 33 2.81 11.77 -20.47
CA TRP A 33 1.43 12.23 -20.67
C TRP A 33 1.04 12.43 -22.14
N ASN A 34 2.00 12.43 -23.07
CA ASN A 34 1.68 12.41 -24.50
C ASN A 34 1.06 11.07 -24.93
N GLU A 35 1.16 10.03 -24.10
CA GLU A 35 0.52 8.72 -24.32
C GLU A 35 -0.96 8.70 -23.86
N GLY A 36 -1.49 9.84 -23.42
CA GLY A 36 -2.89 10.01 -23.01
C GLY A 36 -3.15 9.65 -21.54
N TYR A 37 -4.43 9.50 -21.19
CA TYR A 37 -4.88 9.20 -19.83
C TYR A 37 -4.97 7.70 -19.57
N ASN A 38 -3.81 7.04 -19.37
CA ASN A 38 -3.74 5.62 -19.07
C ASN A 38 -3.24 5.37 -17.63
N TYR A 39 -4.18 5.08 -16.72
CA TYR A 39 -3.88 4.85 -15.30
C TYR A 39 -3.08 3.57 -15.04
N GLU A 40 -3.33 2.50 -15.81
CA GLU A 40 -2.57 1.26 -15.69
C GLU A 40 -1.09 1.51 -15.99
N LYS A 41 -0.83 2.21 -17.10
CA LYS A 41 0.53 2.56 -17.50
C LYS A 41 1.16 3.58 -16.54
N LEU A 42 0.39 4.52 -16.01
CA LEU A 42 0.84 5.43 -14.95
C LEU A 42 1.33 4.66 -13.72
N PHE A 43 0.53 3.75 -13.17
CA PHE A 43 0.95 2.97 -11.99
C PHE A 43 2.09 2.00 -12.30
N SER A 44 2.17 1.44 -13.52
CA SER A 44 3.31 0.61 -13.93
C SER A 44 4.62 1.40 -13.98
N SER A 45 4.57 2.71 -14.26
CA SER A 45 5.77 3.54 -14.30
C SER A 45 6.35 3.79 -12.90
N TYR A 46 5.55 3.62 -11.84
CA TYR A 46 5.92 4.01 -10.47
C TYR A 46 7.19 3.30 -9.97
N VAL A 47 7.43 2.05 -10.38
CA VAL A 47 8.64 1.32 -10.00
C VAL A 47 9.93 2.03 -10.47
N HIS A 48 9.85 2.87 -11.51
CA HIS A 48 10.94 3.69 -12.05
C HIS A 48 10.78 5.20 -11.76
N SER A 49 9.77 5.63 -11.00
CA SER A 49 9.51 7.06 -10.75
C SER A 49 10.33 7.66 -9.60
N GLY A 50 10.88 6.85 -8.70
CA GLY A 50 11.65 7.28 -7.53
C GLY A 50 10.81 7.51 -6.27
N PHE A 51 11.50 7.69 -5.13
CA PHE A 51 10.90 7.96 -3.82
C PHE A 51 9.75 7.00 -3.43
N GLN A 52 8.64 7.54 -2.89
CA GLN A 52 7.47 6.75 -2.47
C GLN A 52 6.72 6.11 -3.64
N ALA A 53 6.85 6.67 -4.86
CA ALA A 53 6.25 6.04 -6.04
C ALA A 53 6.91 4.67 -6.29
N THR A 54 8.23 4.58 -6.24
CA THR A 54 8.93 3.29 -6.36
C THR A 54 8.54 2.31 -5.25
N SER A 55 8.38 2.79 -4.01
CA SER A 55 7.89 1.95 -2.91
C SER A 55 6.49 1.38 -3.20
N LEU A 56 5.56 2.20 -3.70
CA LEU A 56 4.22 1.75 -4.07
C LEU A 56 4.24 0.76 -5.24
N GLY A 57 5.03 1.04 -6.29
CA GLY A 57 5.19 0.12 -7.43
C GLY A 57 5.68 -1.26 -7.00
N LYS A 58 6.71 -1.31 -6.13
CA LYS A 58 7.21 -2.57 -5.54
C LYS A 58 6.18 -3.28 -4.68
N ALA A 59 5.38 -2.53 -3.90
CA ALA A 59 4.32 -3.11 -3.09
C ALA A 59 3.24 -3.77 -3.96
N ILE A 60 2.86 -3.16 -5.08
CA ILE A 60 1.93 -3.74 -6.06
C ILE A 60 2.48 -5.05 -6.63
N GLU A 61 3.75 -5.04 -7.06
CA GLU A 61 4.41 -6.26 -7.56
C GLU A 61 4.41 -7.38 -6.51
N GLU A 62 4.71 -7.07 -5.25
CA GLU A 62 4.77 -8.06 -4.18
C GLU A 62 3.40 -8.63 -3.85
N VAL A 63 2.35 -7.80 -3.77
CA VAL A 63 0.97 -8.28 -3.58
C VAL A 63 0.53 -9.17 -4.74
N ASN A 64 0.89 -8.83 -5.98
CA ASN A 64 0.61 -9.68 -7.15
C ASN A 64 1.32 -11.04 -7.07
N LYS A 65 2.55 -11.10 -6.54
CA LYS A 65 3.24 -12.38 -6.28
C LYS A 65 2.52 -13.19 -5.22
N MET A 66 2.02 -12.56 -4.14
CA MET A 66 1.23 -13.26 -3.11
C MET A 66 -0.04 -13.86 -3.70
N ILE A 67 -0.76 -13.11 -4.54
CA ILE A 67 -1.98 -13.58 -5.23
C ILE A 67 -1.64 -14.74 -6.18
N ALA A 68 -0.57 -14.62 -6.97
CA ALA A 68 -0.12 -15.67 -7.88
C ALA A 68 0.27 -16.96 -7.12
N ALA A 69 1.00 -16.83 -6.01
CA ALA A 69 1.34 -17.96 -5.14
C ALA A 69 0.07 -18.58 -4.53
N ARG A 70 -0.88 -17.75 -4.10
CA ARG A 70 -2.16 -18.22 -3.56
C ARG A 70 -3.00 -19.01 -4.58
N ALA A 71 -2.90 -18.68 -5.86
CA ALA A 71 -3.58 -19.43 -6.92
C ALA A 71 -3.04 -20.86 -7.11
N VAL A 72 -1.85 -21.16 -6.59
CA VAL A 72 -1.28 -22.52 -6.60
C VAL A 72 -1.89 -23.33 -5.45
N PRO A 73 -2.50 -24.51 -5.75
CA PRO A 73 -3.05 -25.41 -4.73
C PRO A 73 -1.99 -25.84 -3.73
N LEU A 74 -2.40 -26.11 -2.49
CA LEU A 74 -1.49 -26.67 -1.51
C LEU A 74 -1.09 -28.10 -1.91
N PRO A 75 0.21 -28.43 -1.98
CA PRO A 75 0.68 -29.78 -2.26
C PRO A 75 0.16 -30.80 -1.23
N GLU A 76 -0.08 -32.03 -1.65
CA GLU A 76 -0.65 -33.08 -0.78
C GLU A 76 0.23 -33.39 0.44
N ASP A 77 1.56 -33.30 0.31
CA ASP A 77 2.53 -33.49 1.38
C ASP A 77 2.49 -32.40 2.45
N LYS A 78 1.85 -31.26 2.15
CA LYS A 78 1.70 -30.12 3.06
C LYS A 78 0.30 -30.00 3.63
N LEU A 79 -0.61 -30.91 3.30
CA LEU A 79 -1.94 -30.95 3.91
C LEU A 79 -1.82 -31.39 5.37
N ASP A 80 -2.30 -30.54 6.27
CA ASP A 80 -2.43 -30.94 7.67
C ASP A 80 -3.64 -31.85 7.83
N VAL A 81 -3.38 -33.14 8.07
CA VAL A 81 -4.39 -34.17 8.29
C VAL A 81 -5.07 -34.05 9.66
N TYR A 82 -4.49 -33.29 10.59
CA TYR A 82 -5.04 -33.07 11.94
C TYR A 82 -5.83 -31.77 12.05
N GLU A 83 -5.85 -30.94 11.00
CA GLU A 83 -6.64 -29.70 10.97
C GLU A 83 -8.11 -30.01 10.67
N GLU A 84 -8.90 -30.16 11.73
CA GLU A 84 -10.32 -30.52 11.66
C GLU A 84 -11.25 -29.32 11.43
N ASP A 85 -10.80 -28.10 11.75
CA ASP A 85 -11.62 -26.89 11.59
C ASP A 85 -11.60 -26.40 10.14
N GLU A 86 -12.71 -26.63 9.44
CA GLU A 86 -12.91 -26.20 8.05
C GLU A 86 -12.75 -24.69 7.80
N PHE A 87 -12.90 -23.88 8.86
CA PHE A 87 -12.81 -22.43 8.79
C PHE A 87 -11.37 -21.95 8.69
N ILE A 88 -10.44 -22.60 9.41
CA ILE A 88 -9.00 -22.25 9.41
C ILE A 88 -8.17 -23.11 8.47
N LYS A 89 -8.72 -24.22 7.97
CA LYS A 89 -8.03 -25.15 7.08
C LYS A 89 -7.36 -24.47 5.89
N ARG A 90 -6.05 -24.66 5.77
CA ARG A 90 -5.26 -24.11 4.66
C ARG A 90 -5.67 -24.75 3.32
N ARG A 91 -5.99 -23.90 2.34
CA ARG A 91 -6.42 -24.34 0.99
C ARG A 91 -5.43 -23.98 -0.11
N THR A 92 -4.51 -23.06 0.16
CA THR A 92 -3.64 -22.41 -0.83
C THR A 92 -2.20 -22.46 -0.37
N SER A 93 -1.26 -22.37 -1.32
CA SER A 93 0.18 -22.42 -1.01
C SER A 93 0.72 -21.14 -0.35
N CYS A 94 -0.08 -20.08 -0.31
CA CYS A 94 0.22 -18.80 0.33
C CYS A 94 -0.94 -18.41 1.24
N THR A 95 -0.62 -18.11 2.51
CA THR A 95 -1.55 -17.58 3.52
C THR A 95 -1.33 -16.08 3.67
N ILE A 96 -2.36 -15.27 3.45
CA ILE A 96 -2.27 -13.81 3.45
C ILE A 96 -2.90 -13.25 4.74
N PHE A 97 -2.07 -12.57 5.54
CA PHE A 97 -2.47 -11.86 6.74
C PHE A 97 -2.66 -10.38 6.43
N LEU A 98 -3.85 -9.85 6.70
CA LEU A 98 -4.19 -8.43 6.54
C LEU A 98 -4.27 -7.75 7.91
N GLY A 99 -3.31 -6.87 8.19
CA GLY A 99 -3.32 -6.03 9.38
C GLY A 99 -3.79 -4.60 9.06
N TYR A 100 -4.68 -4.03 9.86
CA TYR A 100 -5.07 -2.63 9.74
C TYR A 100 -5.41 -2.00 11.10
N THR A 101 -5.26 -0.67 11.18
CA THR A 101 -5.60 0.13 12.36
C THR A 101 -7.05 0.63 12.29
N SER A 102 -7.66 0.96 13.44
CA SER A 102 -9.09 1.35 13.52
C SER A 102 -9.47 2.51 12.60
N ASN A 103 -8.62 3.52 12.49
CA ASN A 103 -8.86 4.69 11.63
C ASN A 103 -9.09 4.34 10.14
N MET A 104 -8.57 3.22 9.66
CA MET A 104 -8.81 2.76 8.28
C MET A 104 -10.26 2.31 8.07
N VAL A 105 -10.88 1.76 9.12
CA VAL A 105 -12.30 1.39 9.13
C VAL A 105 -13.18 2.63 9.31
N SER A 106 -12.73 3.62 10.09
CA SER A 106 -13.40 4.94 10.17
C SER A 106 -13.42 5.63 8.80
N ALA A 107 -12.33 5.50 8.04
CA ALA A 107 -12.20 6.01 6.68
C ALA A 107 -12.98 5.16 5.66
N GLY A 108 -13.00 5.62 4.40
CA GLY A 108 -13.58 4.88 3.27
C GLY A 108 -12.77 3.65 2.81
N VAL A 109 -11.67 3.33 3.49
CA VAL A 109 -10.86 2.13 3.18
C VAL A 109 -11.59 0.86 3.65
N ARG A 110 -12.55 1.00 4.57
CA ARG A 110 -13.46 -0.07 5.03
C ARG A 110 -14.06 -0.86 3.87
N GLU A 111 -14.56 -0.20 2.82
CA GLU A 111 -15.15 -0.86 1.66
C GLU A 111 -14.14 -1.72 0.89
N THR A 112 -12.88 -1.28 0.78
CA THR A 112 -11.79 -2.07 0.19
C THR A 112 -11.49 -3.31 1.03
N ILE A 113 -11.40 -3.16 2.35
CA ILE A 113 -11.18 -4.29 3.28
C ILE A 113 -12.34 -5.30 3.15
N ARG A 114 -13.59 -4.81 3.18
CA ARG A 114 -14.80 -5.62 3.01
C ARG A 114 -14.78 -6.39 1.69
N PHE A 115 -14.35 -5.78 0.59
CA PHE A 115 -14.19 -6.46 -0.69
C PHE A 115 -13.17 -7.61 -0.61
N LEU A 116 -11.97 -7.36 -0.07
CA LEU A 116 -10.93 -8.38 0.06
C LEU A 116 -11.40 -9.59 0.87
N VAL A 117 -12.11 -9.34 1.98
CA VAL A 117 -12.62 -10.39 2.87
C VAL A 117 -13.79 -11.13 2.24
N GLN A 118 -14.76 -10.41 1.66
CA GLN A 118 -15.93 -11.02 1.00
C GLN A 118 -15.54 -11.99 -0.11
N HIS A 119 -14.49 -11.66 -0.87
CA HIS A 119 -14.01 -12.47 -1.99
C HIS A 119 -12.92 -13.49 -1.58
N ARG A 120 -12.68 -13.68 -0.26
CA ARG A 120 -11.68 -14.62 0.28
C ARG A 120 -10.28 -14.40 -0.33
N LEU A 121 -9.88 -13.14 -0.51
CA LEU A 121 -8.55 -12.75 -0.99
C LEU A 121 -7.51 -12.67 0.13
N VAL A 122 -7.97 -12.72 1.39
CA VAL A 122 -7.13 -12.77 2.60
C VAL A 122 -7.62 -13.90 3.49
N ASP A 123 -6.71 -14.45 4.31
CA ASP A 123 -6.96 -15.65 5.12
C ASP A 123 -7.05 -15.33 6.61
N CYS A 124 -6.38 -14.27 7.06
CA CYS A 124 -6.41 -13.84 8.46
C CYS A 124 -6.43 -12.30 8.55
N ILE A 125 -7.18 -11.78 9.52
CA ILE A 125 -7.28 -10.35 9.82
C ILE A 125 -6.73 -10.09 11.21
N VAL A 126 -5.90 -9.05 11.33
CA VAL A 126 -5.46 -8.51 12.61
C VAL A 126 -5.89 -7.06 12.68
N ALA A 127 -6.81 -6.75 13.60
CA ALA A 127 -7.36 -5.42 13.79
C ALA A 127 -7.38 -5.03 15.26
N THR A 128 -7.39 -3.72 15.53
CA THR A 128 -7.65 -3.19 16.88
C THR A 128 -9.16 -3.19 17.18
N ALA A 129 -9.54 -3.12 18.46
CA ALA A 129 -10.96 -3.16 18.88
C ALA A 129 -11.86 -2.16 18.12
N GLY A 130 -11.41 -0.91 17.98
CA GLY A 130 -12.15 0.11 17.24
C GLY A 130 -12.38 -0.25 15.75
N GLY A 131 -11.46 -1.00 15.13
CA GLY A 131 -11.66 -1.48 13.75
C GLY A 131 -12.75 -2.53 13.61
N VAL A 132 -13.12 -3.22 14.69
CA VAL A 132 -14.24 -4.18 14.71
C VAL A 132 -15.54 -3.46 15.06
N GLU A 133 -15.53 -2.66 16.11
CA GLU A 133 -16.71 -1.94 16.60
C GLU A 133 -17.26 -0.97 15.55
N GLU A 134 -16.40 -0.20 14.89
CA GLU A 134 -16.82 0.78 13.90
C GLU A 134 -17.38 0.15 12.62
N ASP A 135 -16.91 -1.03 12.23
CA ASP A 135 -17.48 -1.76 11.09
C ASP A 135 -18.94 -2.16 11.35
N LEU A 136 -19.23 -2.62 12.58
CA LEU A 136 -20.59 -2.94 13.03
C LEU A 136 -21.45 -1.67 13.12
N ILE A 137 -20.93 -0.59 13.70
CA ILE A 137 -21.65 0.68 13.84
C ILE A 137 -22.03 1.25 12.46
N LYS A 138 -21.13 1.17 11.47
CA LYS A 138 -21.40 1.62 10.09
C LYS A 138 -22.53 0.87 9.39
N CYS A 139 -22.89 -0.32 9.87
CA CYS A 139 -24.05 -1.05 9.38
C CYS A 139 -25.37 -0.55 10.01
N LEU A 140 -25.28 0.16 11.16
CA LEU A 140 -26.43 0.73 11.87
C LEU A 140 -26.66 2.19 11.51
N ALA A 141 -25.60 2.98 11.33
CA ALA A 141 -25.66 4.40 11.00
C ALA A 141 -24.45 4.87 10.18
N PRO A 142 -24.60 5.86 9.30
CA PRO A 142 -23.49 6.39 8.51
C PRO A 142 -22.52 7.23 9.36
N THR A 143 -21.26 7.28 8.92
CA THR A 143 -20.25 8.21 9.44
C THR A 143 -20.08 9.38 8.47
N TYR A 144 -19.96 10.59 9.00
CA TYR A 144 -19.87 11.81 8.19
C TYR A 144 -18.44 12.38 8.17
N LEU A 145 -18.12 13.10 7.10
CA LEU A 145 -16.84 13.80 6.95
C LEU A 145 -16.80 15.03 7.87
N GLY A 146 -15.77 15.12 8.72
CA GLY A 146 -15.49 16.28 9.56
C GLY A 146 -14.29 17.09 9.07
N SER A 147 -13.86 18.06 9.87
CA SER A 147 -12.59 18.78 9.70
C SER A 147 -11.72 18.61 10.95
N PHE A 148 -10.40 18.52 10.77
CA PHE A 148 -9.44 18.49 11.87
C PHE A 148 -9.40 19.80 12.68
N GLU A 149 -9.95 20.88 12.13
CA GLU A 149 -10.01 22.20 12.77
C GLU A 149 -11.30 22.43 13.57
N LEU A 150 -12.21 21.44 13.62
CA LEU A 150 -13.43 21.56 14.40
C LEU A 150 -13.09 21.67 15.89
N ASP A 151 -13.62 22.70 16.54
CA ASP A 151 -13.52 22.86 17.98
C ASP A 151 -14.22 21.70 18.70
N GLY A 152 -13.55 21.13 19.69
CA GLY A 152 -14.06 19.99 20.47
C GLY A 152 -15.38 20.31 21.18
N ASN A 153 -15.62 21.58 21.52
CA ASN A 153 -16.91 22.02 22.07
C ASN A 153 -18.06 21.87 21.07
N CYS A 154 -17.81 22.11 19.78
CA CYS A 154 -18.80 22.00 18.71
C CYS A 154 -19.04 20.53 18.30
N ALA A 155 -18.03 19.67 18.39
CA ALA A 155 -18.13 18.25 18.07
C ALA A 155 -19.08 17.47 19.02
N ASN A 156 -19.29 17.99 20.24
CA ASN A 156 -20.12 17.35 21.27
C ASN A 156 -21.60 17.81 21.25
N VAL A 157 -21.98 18.77 20.40
CA VAL A 157 -23.33 19.36 20.44
C VAL A 157 -24.40 18.46 19.80
N ALA A 158 -24.00 17.36 19.14
CA ALA A 158 -24.93 16.40 18.54
C ALA A 158 -25.67 15.50 19.56
N SER A 159 -25.33 15.55 20.85
CA SER A 159 -25.93 14.71 21.90
C SER A 159 -26.95 15.40 22.82
N THR A 160 -27.30 16.66 22.56
CA THR A 160 -28.33 17.38 23.33
C THR A 160 -29.30 18.09 22.39
N GLY A 161 -30.36 17.38 22.01
CA GLY A 161 -31.52 17.90 21.30
C GLY A 161 -32.75 17.05 21.61
#